data_AF-F8NL73-F1
#
_entry.id   AF-F8NL73-F1
#
_cell.length_a   1.000
_cell.length_b   1.000
_cell.length_c   1.000
_cell.angle_alpha   90.00
_cell.angle_beta   90.00
_cell.angle_gamma   90.00
#
_symmetry.space_group_name_H-M   'P 1'
#
loop_
_entity.id
_entity.type
_entity.pdbx_description
1 polymer ?
#
loop_
_entity_poly.entity_id
_entity_poly.type
_entity_poly.pdbx_seq_one_letter_code
_entity_poly.pdbx_strand_id
1 'polypeptide(L)'
;MANTYKQPAANGGPPTHPALHVRDAKDAHVVLEAVRLNMLPLIRRRLTASEREQLTSGNVFVWEEAENDGGLLRWTDGRRWSQSRMRGDYLFYEEKMETTQEEKDAKAALRARRATDPLAVAPPTNRRKDRPNRPNGLTKQTYSALVYMPGSSHPRKWHIVAYFTGDDYLRLPVVENYDYLRSLKVPDGVFVSSKASGLRNDRYSYGPYHDDPMRPMSAASSSSSTMLSPLQRQSTALSSPLPRTGRQDVSLPSISTLAPIRGRHDLASPYHTSSSTRPDQLPNNYSPLSAEDRRVLNSFRVVL
;
A
#
# COMPACT_ATOMS: atom_id res chain seq x y z
N MET A 1 -33.23 -11.72 34.63
CA MET A 1 -33.14 -12.48 33.37
C MET A 1 -32.00 -11.88 32.55
N ALA A 2 -30.82 -12.52 32.59
CA ALA A 2 -29.66 -12.06 31.84
C ALA A 2 -29.77 -12.60 30.41
N ASN A 3 -29.93 -11.72 29.43
CA ASN A 3 -29.83 -12.09 28.02
C ASN A 3 -28.36 -12.34 27.68
N THR A 4 -27.93 -13.59 27.88
CA THR A 4 -26.70 -14.12 27.32
C THR A 4 -26.87 -14.17 25.80
N TYR A 5 -26.31 -13.17 25.10
CA TYR A 5 -26.14 -13.22 23.66
C TYR A 5 -25.14 -14.34 23.32
N LYS A 6 -25.64 -15.55 23.12
CA LYS A 6 -24.93 -16.62 22.44
C LYS A 6 -24.74 -16.18 20.98
N GLN A 7 -23.54 -15.71 20.63
CA GLN A 7 -23.16 -15.56 19.23
C GLN A 7 -23.09 -16.94 18.57
N PRO A 8 -23.77 -17.17 17.45
CA PRO A 8 -23.58 -18.39 16.68
C PRO A 8 -22.19 -18.35 16.04
N ALA A 9 -21.44 -19.43 16.21
CA ALA A 9 -20.18 -19.68 15.52
C ALA A 9 -20.47 -19.91 14.03
N ALA A 10 -20.49 -18.82 13.25
CA ALA A 10 -20.31 -18.86 11.80
C ALA A 10 -18.85 -18.46 11.51
N ASN A 11 -18.16 -19.25 10.69
CA ASN A 11 -16.77 -19.05 10.26
C ASN A 11 -16.61 -17.84 9.33
N GLY A 12 -17.03 -16.67 9.83
CA GLY A 12 -17.42 -15.48 9.09
C GLY A 12 -17.74 -14.33 10.05
N GLY A 13 -16.87 -14.04 11.02
CA GLY A 13 -17.15 -13.05 12.09
C GLY A 13 -17.50 -11.64 11.57
N PRO A 14 -18.45 -10.94 12.24
CA PRO A 14 -18.90 -9.59 11.87
C PRO A 14 -17.76 -8.55 11.93
N PRO A 15 -17.95 -7.33 11.40
CA PRO A 15 -17.00 -6.23 11.59
C PRO A 15 -16.65 -6.05 13.07
N THR A 16 -15.44 -5.56 13.35
CA THR A 16 -15.03 -5.21 14.73
C THR A 16 -16.03 -4.26 15.38
N HIS A 17 -16.57 -3.32 14.61
CA HIS A 17 -17.74 -2.54 15.01
C HIS A 17 -18.65 -2.29 13.81
N PRO A 18 -19.98 -2.49 13.92
CA PRO A 18 -20.89 -2.38 12.77
C PRO A 18 -21.17 -0.93 12.33
N ALA A 19 -21.24 0.02 13.26
CA ALA A 19 -21.57 1.41 12.97
C ALA A 19 -20.80 2.37 13.89
N LEU A 20 -19.64 2.86 13.49
CA LEU A 20 -18.84 3.80 14.30
C LEU A 20 -18.07 4.75 13.40
N HIS A 21 -18.09 6.04 13.74
CA HIS A 21 -17.16 7.02 13.20
C HIS A 21 -15.98 7.21 14.14
N VAL A 22 -14.77 6.96 13.61
CA VAL A 22 -13.51 7.13 14.35
C VAL A 22 -12.88 8.47 13.93
N ARG A 23 -13.01 9.49 14.78
CA ARG A 23 -12.68 10.87 14.39
C ARG A 23 -11.19 11.15 14.42
N ASP A 24 -10.51 10.69 15.47
CA ASP A 24 -9.13 11.03 15.78
C ASP A 24 -8.36 9.87 16.41
N ALA A 25 -7.05 10.05 16.61
CA ALA A 25 -6.19 9.01 17.18
C ALA A 25 -6.66 8.56 18.59
N LYS A 26 -7.37 9.42 19.33
CA LYS A 26 -7.93 9.08 20.64
C LYS A 26 -9.07 8.08 20.49
N ASP A 27 -10.02 8.34 19.59
CA ASP A 27 -11.08 7.39 19.26
C ASP A 27 -10.49 6.05 18.79
N ALA A 28 -9.45 6.08 17.94
CA ALA A 28 -8.76 4.88 17.51
C ALA A 28 -8.18 4.09 18.68
N HIS A 29 -7.50 4.74 19.62
CA HIS A 29 -6.94 4.06 20.78
C HIS A 29 -8.01 3.44 21.69
N VAL A 30 -9.18 4.06 21.82
CA VAL A 30 -10.31 3.46 22.55
C VAL A 30 -10.79 2.18 21.86
N VAL A 31 -10.91 2.19 20.54
CA VAL A 31 -11.29 0.99 19.76
C VAL A 31 -10.23 -0.10 19.89
N LEU A 32 -8.94 0.24 19.81
CA LEU A 32 -7.85 -0.72 20.00
C LEU A 32 -7.84 -1.30 21.42
N GLU A 33 -8.12 -0.48 22.44
CA GLU A 33 -8.23 -0.93 23.82
C GLU A 33 -9.40 -1.90 24.00
N ALA A 34 -10.57 -1.60 23.44
CA ALA A 34 -11.72 -2.49 23.45
C ALA A 34 -11.39 -3.86 22.81
N VAL A 35 -10.59 -3.87 21.74
CA VAL A 35 -10.10 -5.11 21.11
C VAL A 35 -9.06 -5.82 21.98
N ARG A 36 -8.14 -5.08 22.61
CA ARG A 36 -7.11 -5.63 23.52
C ARG A 36 -7.73 -6.31 24.74
N LEU A 37 -8.86 -5.78 25.22
CA LEU A 37 -9.67 -6.35 26.31
C LEU A 37 -10.65 -7.44 25.83
N ASN A 38 -10.58 -7.85 24.56
CA ASN A 38 -11.48 -8.81 23.92
C ASN A 38 -12.98 -8.43 23.98
N MET A 39 -13.31 -7.15 24.16
CA MET A 39 -14.69 -6.65 24.10
C MET A 39 -15.19 -6.52 22.67
N LEU A 40 -14.29 -6.18 21.74
CA LEU A 40 -14.53 -6.16 20.30
C LEU A 40 -13.63 -7.19 19.59
N PRO A 41 -14.08 -7.80 18.47
CA PRO A 41 -13.31 -8.87 17.84
C PRO A 41 -12.13 -8.33 17.02
N LEU A 42 -10.96 -8.98 17.18
CA LEU A 42 -9.79 -8.79 16.33
C LEU A 42 -9.90 -9.66 15.07
N ILE A 43 -9.79 -9.06 13.90
CA ILE A 43 -9.81 -9.75 12.61
C ILE A 43 -8.44 -10.40 12.37
N ARG A 44 -8.43 -11.73 12.29
CA ARG A 44 -7.22 -12.56 12.11
C ARG A 44 -7.11 -13.24 10.74
N ARG A 45 -8.16 -13.13 9.92
CA ARG A 45 -8.23 -13.76 8.59
C ARG A 45 -8.65 -12.75 7.53
N ARG A 46 -8.55 -13.14 6.26
CA ARG A 46 -9.09 -12.36 5.14
C ARG A 46 -10.63 -12.38 5.16
N LEU A 47 -11.22 -11.27 4.73
CA LEU A 47 -12.64 -11.22 4.44
C LEU A 47 -12.99 -12.20 3.31
N THR A 48 -14.09 -12.92 3.48
CA THR A 48 -14.74 -13.74 2.45
C THR A 48 -15.35 -12.85 1.36
N ALA A 49 -15.78 -13.44 0.24
CA ALA A 49 -16.44 -12.69 -0.83
C ALA A 49 -17.72 -11.98 -0.32
N SER A 50 -18.56 -12.71 0.40
CA SER A 50 -19.81 -12.18 0.99
C SER A 50 -19.56 -11.01 1.95
N GLU A 51 -18.57 -11.12 2.85
CA GLU A 51 -18.22 -10.03 3.77
C GLU A 51 -17.72 -8.77 3.06
N ARG A 52 -17.02 -8.93 1.92
CA ARG A 52 -16.56 -7.78 1.10
C ARG A 52 -17.73 -7.08 0.41
N GLU A 53 -18.72 -7.85 -0.04
CA GLU A 53 -19.96 -7.32 -0.64
C GLU A 53 -20.80 -6.57 0.39
N GLN A 54 -20.80 -7.02 1.64
CA GLN A 54 -21.54 -6.41 2.76
C GLN A 54 -20.85 -5.19 3.40
N LEU A 55 -19.70 -4.74 2.88
CA LEU A 55 -19.03 -3.54 3.39
C LEU A 55 -19.90 -2.30 3.23
N THR A 56 -20.21 -1.67 4.36
CA THR A 56 -21.12 -0.53 4.44
C THR A 56 -20.55 0.60 5.30
N SER A 57 -21.18 1.77 5.20
CA SER A 57 -20.88 2.96 6.00
C SER A 57 -20.99 2.64 7.50
N GLY A 58 -19.99 3.01 8.27
CA GLY A 58 -19.87 2.75 9.71
C GLY A 58 -19.12 1.49 10.09
N ASN A 59 -18.82 0.57 9.16
CA ASN A 59 -18.08 -0.63 9.51
C ASN A 59 -16.63 -0.29 9.88
N VAL A 60 -16.17 -0.83 11.01
CA VAL A 60 -14.79 -0.72 11.49
C VAL A 60 -14.21 -2.12 11.67
N PHE A 61 -12.97 -2.30 11.21
CA PHE A 61 -12.22 -3.54 11.33
C PHE A 61 -10.88 -3.26 11.99
N VAL A 62 -10.51 -4.08 12.97
CA VAL A 62 -9.19 -4.04 13.59
C VAL A 62 -8.47 -5.34 13.29
N TRP A 63 -7.23 -5.27 12.82
CA TRP A 63 -6.42 -6.44 12.54
C TRP A 63 -4.97 -6.24 12.98
N GLU A 64 -4.31 -7.36 13.28
CA GLU A 64 -2.90 -7.42 13.62
C GLU A 64 -2.10 -7.83 12.38
N GLU A 65 -1.05 -7.07 12.07
CA GLU A 65 -0.09 -7.40 11.01
C GLU A 65 0.71 -8.63 11.44
N ALA A 66 0.59 -9.70 10.66
CA ALA A 66 1.34 -10.93 10.92
C ALA A 66 2.83 -10.73 10.59
N GLU A 67 3.71 -11.41 11.33
CA GLU A 67 5.15 -11.40 11.07
C GLU A 67 5.54 -12.29 9.87
N ASN A 68 4.67 -13.22 9.47
CA ASN A 68 4.93 -14.19 8.42
C ASN A 68 3.93 -14.11 7.26
N ASP A 69 4.33 -14.63 6.09
CA ASP A 69 3.54 -14.59 4.85
C ASP A 69 2.22 -15.39 4.91
N GLY A 70 2.05 -16.23 5.92
CA GLY A 70 0.83 -17.01 6.15
C GLY A 70 -0.33 -16.20 6.74
N GLY A 71 -0.06 -15.00 7.27
CA GLY A 71 -1.06 -14.17 7.95
C GLY A 71 -1.56 -12.96 7.15
N LEU A 72 -2.32 -12.10 7.83
CA LEU A 72 -2.81 -10.86 7.24
C LEU A 72 -1.70 -9.81 7.28
N LEU A 73 -1.03 -9.59 6.15
CA LEU A 73 0.00 -8.55 6.00
C LEU A 73 -0.56 -7.20 5.54
N ARG A 74 -1.70 -7.24 4.84
CA ARG A 74 -2.34 -6.07 4.26
C ARG A 74 -3.84 -6.28 4.17
N TRP A 75 -4.56 -5.21 4.41
CA TRP A 75 -6.00 -5.19 4.25
C TRP A 75 -6.40 -5.27 2.77
N THR A 76 -7.30 -6.20 2.45
CA THR A 76 -7.83 -6.41 1.09
C THR A 76 -9.34 -6.58 1.13
N ASP A 77 -10.05 -5.59 0.59
CA ASP A 77 -11.52 -5.52 0.58
C ASP A 77 -12.14 -5.73 -0.81
N GLY A 78 -11.33 -5.88 -1.86
CA GLY A 78 -11.81 -6.09 -3.23
C GLY A 78 -12.26 -4.83 -3.96
N ARG A 79 -12.26 -3.65 -3.31
CA ARG A 79 -12.68 -2.39 -3.94
C ARG A 79 -11.51 -1.65 -4.56
N ARG A 80 -11.81 -0.77 -5.54
CA ARG A 80 -10.81 0.07 -6.19
C ARG A 80 -10.71 1.39 -5.45
N TRP A 81 -9.53 1.65 -4.89
CA TRP A 81 -9.26 2.85 -4.10
C TRP A 81 -8.40 3.86 -4.86
N SER A 82 -8.63 5.14 -4.57
CA SER A 82 -7.78 6.27 -4.94
C SER A 82 -6.36 6.12 -4.35
N GLN A 83 -5.47 7.04 -4.71
CA GLN A 83 -4.22 7.22 -3.96
C GLN A 83 -4.52 7.66 -2.53
N SER A 84 -3.68 7.25 -1.58
CA SER A 84 -3.79 7.65 -0.17
C SER A 84 -3.66 9.17 -0.04
N ARG A 85 -4.47 9.74 0.85
CA ARG A 85 -4.39 11.14 1.28
C ARG A 85 -4.27 11.17 2.79
N MET A 86 -3.24 11.84 3.31
CA MET A 86 -3.09 12.01 4.75
C MET A 86 -4.03 13.12 5.24
N ARG A 87 -4.77 12.88 6.32
CA ARG A 87 -5.48 13.92 7.07
C ARG A 87 -5.39 13.58 8.56
N GLY A 88 -4.80 14.48 9.35
CA GLY A 88 -4.43 14.14 10.73
C GLY A 88 -3.58 12.87 10.73
N ASP A 89 -3.88 11.94 11.63
CA ASP A 89 -3.14 10.68 11.80
C ASP A 89 -3.63 9.53 10.92
N TYR A 90 -4.56 9.81 10.00
CA TYR A 90 -5.20 8.83 9.15
C TYR A 90 -4.78 8.96 7.70
N LEU A 91 -4.89 7.84 6.99
CA LEU A 91 -4.90 7.80 5.53
C LEU A 91 -6.32 7.59 5.04
N PHE A 92 -6.70 8.36 4.03
CA PHE A 92 -8.00 8.32 3.38
C PHE A 92 -7.86 7.85 1.94
N TYR A 93 -8.88 7.10 1.51
CA TYR A 93 -9.02 6.57 0.18
C TYR A 93 -10.46 6.71 -0.29
N GLU A 94 -10.67 7.23 -1.49
CA GLU A 94 -11.98 7.34 -2.12
C GLU A 94 -12.21 6.16 -3.06
N GLU A 95 -13.40 5.57 -3.03
CA GLU A 95 -13.78 4.51 -3.94
C GLU A 95 -13.86 5.05 -5.38
N LYS A 96 -13.19 4.34 -6.29
CA LYS A 96 -13.16 4.60 -7.73
C LYS A 96 -14.09 3.61 -8.42
N MET A 97 -14.65 4.02 -9.56
CA MET A 97 -15.47 3.12 -10.37
C MET A 97 -14.75 1.81 -10.69
N GLU A 98 -15.49 0.70 -10.73
CA GLU A 98 -14.92 -0.59 -11.11
C GLU A 98 -14.51 -0.61 -12.59
N THR A 99 -13.55 -1.47 -12.92
CA THR A 99 -13.21 -1.72 -14.33
C THR A 99 -14.37 -2.42 -14.99
N THR A 100 -14.84 -1.86 -16.10
CA THR A 100 -15.93 -2.47 -16.86
C THR A 100 -15.46 -3.80 -17.45
N GLN A 101 -16.39 -4.65 -17.86
CA GLN A 101 -16.02 -5.94 -18.43
C GLN A 101 -15.25 -5.75 -19.74
N GLU A 102 -15.64 -4.75 -20.54
CA GLU A 102 -14.99 -4.38 -21.80
C GLU A 102 -13.54 -3.95 -21.58
N GLU A 103 -13.26 -3.18 -20.52
CA GLU A 103 -11.88 -2.80 -20.15
C GLU A 103 -11.04 -4.02 -19.72
N LYS A 104 -11.65 -4.98 -19.01
CA LYS A 104 -10.97 -6.23 -18.63
C LYS A 104 -10.65 -7.07 -19.86
N ASP A 105 -11.60 -7.20 -20.77
CA ASP A 105 -11.48 -7.98 -22.00
C ASP A 105 -10.45 -7.36 -22.95
N ALA A 106 -10.49 -6.03 -23.13
CA ALA A 106 -9.47 -5.30 -23.90
C ALA A 106 -8.06 -5.51 -23.31
N LYS A 107 -7.92 -5.52 -21.98
CA LYS A 107 -6.64 -5.78 -21.32
C LYS A 107 -6.20 -7.24 -21.46
N ALA A 108 -7.12 -8.19 -21.44
CA ALA A 108 -6.83 -9.61 -21.68
C ALA A 108 -6.38 -9.83 -23.13
N ALA A 109 -7.10 -9.25 -24.09
CA ALA A 109 -6.74 -9.29 -25.51
C ALA A 109 -5.36 -8.67 -25.78
N LEU A 110 -5.04 -7.55 -25.13
CA LEU A 110 -3.71 -6.94 -25.25
C LEU A 110 -2.61 -7.85 -24.68
N ARG A 111 -2.84 -8.51 -23.55
CA ARG A 111 -1.87 -9.48 -23.01
C ARG A 111 -1.67 -10.66 -23.95
N ALA A 112 -2.75 -11.18 -24.54
CA ALA A 112 -2.67 -12.24 -25.54
C ALA A 112 -1.86 -11.78 -26.77
N ARG A 113 -2.11 -10.57 -27.28
CA ARG A 113 -1.36 -9.97 -28.40
C ARG A 113 0.12 -9.79 -28.10
N ARG A 114 0.48 -9.33 -26.90
CA ARG A 114 1.89 -9.18 -26.49
C ARG A 114 2.62 -10.50 -26.34
N ALA A 115 1.92 -11.58 -26.00
CA ALA A 115 2.52 -12.90 -25.96
C ALA A 115 2.91 -13.39 -27.37
N THR A 116 2.17 -12.98 -28.41
CA THR A 116 2.44 -13.35 -29.81
C THR A 116 3.34 -12.35 -30.54
N ASP A 117 3.28 -11.06 -30.19
CA ASP A 117 4.07 -9.99 -30.79
C ASP A 117 4.59 -9.03 -29.69
N PRO A 118 5.87 -9.13 -29.32
CA PRO A 118 6.49 -8.27 -28.30
C PRO A 118 6.52 -6.78 -28.65
N LEU A 119 6.34 -6.41 -29.92
CA LEU A 119 6.37 -5.02 -30.39
C LEU A 119 4.98 -4.38 -30.46
N ALA A 120 3.92 -5.14 -30.11
CA ALA A 120 2.56 -4.64 -30.11
C ALA A 120 2.39 -3.41 -29.19
N VAL A 121 2.17 -2.25 -29.81
CA VAL A 121 1.93 -0.97 -29.12
C VAL A 121 0.58 -1.04 -28.42
N ALA A 122 0.59 -0.81 -27.11
CA ALA A 122 -0.64 -0.79 -26.32
C ALA A 122 -1.40 0.53 -26.56
N PRO A 123 -2.73 0.51 -26.71
CA PRO A 123 -3.53 1.72 -26.74
C PRO A 123 -3.41 2.47 -25.39
N PRO A 124 -3.60 3.81 -25.37
CA PRO A 124 -3.52 4.59 -24.15
C PRO A 124 -4.61 4.15 -23.17
N THR A 125 -4.22 3.39 -22.15
CA THR A 125 -5.13 2.99 -21.08
C THR A 125 -5.36 4.17 -20.13
N ASN A 126 -6.60 4.38 -19.69
CA ASN A 126 -6.91 5.35 -18.66
C ASN A 126 -6.04 5.12 -17.42
N ARG A 127 -5.24 6.13 -17.04
CA ARG A 127 -4.38 6.00 -15.87
C ARG A 127 -5.26 5.84 -14.65
N ARG A 128 -4.75 5.11 -13.65
CA ARG A 128 -5.48 4.88 -12.38
C ARG A 128 -5.92 6.19 -11.71
N LYS A 129 -5.15 7.27 -11.91
CA LYS A 129 -5.42 8.61 -11.38
C LYS A 129 -6.63 9.29 -12.04
N ASP A 130 -6.83 9.06 -13.33
CA ASP A 130 -7.84 9.74 -14.14
C ASP A 130 -9.22 9.07 -14.04
N ARG A 131 -9.29 7.95 -13.31
CA ARG A 131 -10.53 7.23 -13.09
C ARG A 131 -11.48 8.03 -12.19
N PRO A 132 -12.74 8.23 -12.61
CA PRO A 132 -13.72 8.94 -11.80
C PRO A 132 -14.03 8.22 -10.48
N ASN A 133 -14.47 9.00 -9.50
CA ASN A 133 -14.98 8.49 -8.24
C ASN A 133 -16.28 7.72 -8.48
N ARG A 134 -16.53 6.69 -7.66
CA ARG A 134 -17.82 6.01 -7.67
C ARG A 134 -18.88 6.97 -7.09
N PRO A 135 -20.02 7.18 -7.76
CA PRO A 135 -21.13 7.93 -7.16
C PRO A 135 -21.62 7.20 -5.92
N ASN A 136 -21.80 7.91 -4.80
CA ASN A 136 -22.08 7.33 -3.48
C ASN A 136 -21.04 6.26 -3.07
N GLY A 137 -19.79 6.44 -3.51
CA GLY A 137 -18.69 5.56 -3.19
C GLY A 137 -18.30 5.63 -1.72
N LEU A 138 -17.74 4.53 -1.23
CA LEU A 138 -17.23 4.45 0.13
C LEU A 138 -15.93 5.25 0.23
N THR A 139 -15.72 5.85 1.39
CA THR A 139 -14.42 6.36 1.84
C THR A 139 -13.86 5.36 2.83
N LYS A 140 -12.61 4.95 2.61
CA LYS A 140 -11.85 4.14 3.56
C LYS A 140 -10.88 5.03 4.32
N GLN A 141 -10.92 4.93 5.63
CA GLN A 141 -10.05 5.60 6.58
C GLN A 141 -9.21 4.54 7.30
N THR A 142 -7.90 4.72 7.35
CA THR A 142 -7.00 3.76 7.99
C THR A 142 -6.08 4.43 9.01
N TYR A 143 -5.85 3.73 10.12
CA TYR A 143 -4.93 4.12 11.18
C TYR A 143 -4.05 2.94 11.56
N SER A 144 -2.79 3.19 11.91
CA SER A 144 -1.86 2.17 12.37
C SER A 144 -1.18 2.59 13.66
N ALA A 145 -1.05 1.65 14.59
CA ALA A 145 -0.36 1.84 15.85
C ALA A 145 0.48 0.61 16.22
N LEU A 146 1.57 0.86 16.93
CA LEU A 146 2.31 -0.16 17.65
C LEU A 146 1.63 -0.39 19.00
N VAL A 147 1.38 -1.66 19.32
CA VAL A 147 0.70 -2.12 20.53
C VAL A 147 1.69 -2.87 21.40
N TYR A 148 1.96 -2.33 22.58
CA TYR A 148 2.83 -2.93 23.58
C TYR A 148 2.00 -3.81 24.52
N MET A 149 2.11 -5.13 24.33
CA MET A 149 1.40 -6.10 25.17
C MET A 149 2.20 -6.39 26.44
N PRO A 150 1.54 -6.50 27.62
CA PRO A 150 2.22 -6.96 28.83
C PRO A 150 2.89 -8.31 28.61
N GLY A 151 4.19 -8.41 28.93
CA GLY A 151 4.98 -9.63 28.77
C GLY A 151 5.52 -9.89 27.36
N SER A 152 5.26 -9.03 26.38
CA SER A 152 5.90 -9.11 25.05
C SER A 152 7.12 -8.20 24.98
N SER A 153 8.24 -8.71 24.46
CA SER A 153 9.46 -7.93 24.20
C SER A 153 9.34 -7.06 22.94
N HIS A 154 8.51 -7.47 21.98
CA HIS A 154 8.32 -6.78 20.71
C HIS A 154 6.89 -6.21 20.61
N PRO A 155 6.73 -4.97 20.11
CA PRO A 155 5.42 -4.42 19.86
C PRO A 155 4.76 -5.08 18.65
N ARG A 156 3.44 -5.22 18.69
CA ARG A 156 2.63 -5.72 17.57
C ARG A 156 2.07 -4.55 16.78
N LYS A 157 2.02 -4.65 15.45
CA LYS A 157 1.47 -3.59 14.62
C LYS A 157 0.00 -3.85 14.34
N TRP A 158 -0.88 -3.04 14.93
CA TRP A 158 -2.32 -3.13 14.72
C TRP A 158 -2.80 -2.02 13.79
N HIS A 159 -3.85 -2.34 13.05
CA HIS A 159 -4.44 -1.47 12.05
C HIS A 159 -5.95 -1.37 12.27
N ILE A 160 -6.47 -0.15 12.13
CA ILE A 160 -7.90 0.11 12.02
C ILE A 160 -8.21 0.43 10.57
N VAL A 161 -9.28 -0.15 10.04
CA VAL A 161 -9.89 0.20 8.77
C VAL A 161 -11.36 0.53 9.01
N ALA A 162 -11.71 1.79 8.82
CA ALA A 162 -13.08 2.29 8.95
C ALA A 162 -13.61 2.72 7.58
N TYR A 163 -14.91 2.57 7.41
CA TYR A 163 -15.60 2.91 6.18
C TYR A 163 -16.75 3.86 6.43
N PHE A 164 -16.96 4.84 5.55
CA PHE A 164 -18.13 5.72 5.58
C PHE A 164 -18.41 6.28 4.18
N THR A 165 -19.66 6.63 3.88
CA THR A 165 -20.06 7.16 2.57
C THR A 165 -20.30 8.65 2.65
N GLY A 166 -19.73 9.45 1.73
CA GLY A 166 -19.99 10.89 1.65
C GLY A 166 -19.93 11.59 3.02
N ASP A 167 -21.05 12.18 3.43
CA ASP A 167 -21.23 12.89 4.71
C ASP A 167 -21.82 12.04 5.84
N ASP A 168 -21.94 10.71 5.67
CA ASP A 168 -22.47 9.82 6.70
C ASP A 168 -21.66 9.87 8.00
N TYR A 169 -20.39 10.26 7.95
CA TYR A 169 -19.57 10.45 9.14
C TYR A 169 -20.17 11.47 10.13
N LEU A 170 -21.05 12.37 9.68
CA LEU A 170 -21.78 13.31 10.54
C LEU A 170 -22.95 12.65 11.28
N ARG A 171 -23.48 11.54 10.76
CA ARG A 171 -24.65 10.82 11.31
C ARG A 171 -24.25 9.57 12.08
N LEU A 172 -23.08 9.02 11.77
CA LEU A 172 -22.55 7.85 12.43
C LEU A 172 -22.24 8.17 13.90
N PRO A 173 -22.62 7.28 14.83
CA PRO A 173 -22.28 7.44 16.25
C PRO A 173 -20.77 7.38 16.44
N VAL A 174 -20.28 8.11 17.43
CA VAL A 174 -18.88 8.15 17.85
C VAL A 174 -18.68 7.33 19.11
N VAL A 175 -17.43 7.25 19.58
CA VAL A 175 -17.03 6.45 20.75
C VAL A 175 -17.88 6.77 21.99
N GLU A 176 -18.20 8.04 22.23
CA GLU A 176 -18.98 8.48 23.40
C GLU A 176 -20.44 7.99 23.38
N ASN A 177 -20.99 7.67 22.19
CA ASN A 177 -22.36 7.19 22.06
C ASN A 177 -22.54 5.74 22.54
N TYR A 178 -21.46 5.01 22.82
CA TYR A 178 -21.49 3.62 23.26
C TYR A 178 -21.02 3.49 24.72
N ASP A 179 -21.88 2.99 25.62
CA ASP A 179 -21.59 2.84 27.06
C ASP A 179 -20.26 2.09 27.32
N TYR A 180 -20.07 0.99 26.57
CA TYR A 180 -18.94 0.10 26.71
C TYR A 180 -17.65 0.63 26.08
N LEU A 181 -17.71 1.69 25.25
CA LEU A 181 -16.52 2.35 24.70
C LEU A 181 -16.17 3.62 25.46
N ARG A 182 -17.18 4.46 25.78
CA ARG A 182 -16.95 5.74 26.45
C ARG A 182 -16.34 5.61 27.85
N SER A 183 -16.57 4.48 28.51
CA SER A 183 -16.08 4.21 29.87
C SER A 183 -14.66 3.63 29.89
N LEU A 184 -14.10 3.28 28.73
CA LEU A 184 -12.78 2.68 28.64
C LEU A 184 -11.69 3.72 28.89
N LYS A 185 -10.76 3.37 29.79
CA LYS A 185 -9.55 4.12 30.04
C LYS A 185 -8.41 3.49 29.26
N VAL A 186 -7.95 4.18 28.22
CA VAL A 186 -6.78 3.77 27.45
C VAL A 186 -5.53 4.01 28.31
N PRO A 187 -4.72 2.98 28.61
CA PRO A 187 -3.48 3.18 29.35
C PRO A 187 -2.42 3.90 28.50
N ASP A 188 -1.67 4.80 29.14
CA ASP A 188 -0.60 5.53 28.47
C ASP A 188 0.54 4.60 28.02
N GLY A 189 1.11 4.89 26.84
CA GLY A 189 2.26 4.14 26.30
C GLY A 189 1.95 2.77 25.71
N VAL A 190 0.72 2.25 25.84
CA VAL A 190 0.31 0.97 25.22
C VAL A 190 0.17 1.10 23.70
N PHE A 191 -0.37 2.23 23.23
CA PHE A 191 -0.59 2.50 21.81
C PHE A 191 0.28 3.66 21.35
N VAL A 192 1.16 3.39 20.38
CA VAL A 192 2.04 4.40 19.79
C VAL A 192 1.72 4.56 18.31
N SER A 193 1.26 5.75 17.92
CA SER A 193 1.00 6.08 16.52
C SER A 193 2.27 5.99 15.67
N SER A 194 2.14 5.57 14.41
CA SER A 194 3.27 5.51 13.47
C SER A 194 4.02 6.84 13.31
N LYS A 195 3.35 8.00 13.48
CA LYS A 195 4.03 9.31 13.44
C LYS A 195 4.95 9.56 14.63
N ALA A 196 4.56 9.09 15.82
CA ALA A 196 5.38 9.22 17.02
C ALA A 196 6.59 8.27 17.02
N SER A 197 6.48 7.14 16.31
CA SER A 197 7.58 6.17 16.14
C SER A 197 8.71 6.70 15.24
N GLY A 198 8.38 7.49 14.21
CA GLY A 198 9.38 8.08 13.30
C GLY A 198 10.42 8.98 13.98
N LEU A 199 10.09 9.58 15.12
CA LEU A 199 11.03 10.40 15.91
C LEU A 199 11.91 9.57 16.86
N ARG A 200 11.60 8.30 17.10
CA ARG A 200 12.37 7.41 17.99
C ARG A 200 13.33 6.49 17.24
N ASN A 201 13.09 6.21 15.96
CA ASN A 201 13.89 5.25 15.21
C ASN A 201 15.29 5.77 14.79
N ASP A 202 15.51 7.09 14.84
CA ASP A 202 16.84 7.68 14.60
C ASP A 202 17.80 7.60 15.80
N ARG A 203 17.35 7.07 16.97
CA ARG A 203 18.19 6.97 18.18
C ARG A 203 18.84 5.61 18.44
N TYR A 204 18.58 4.59 17.61
CA TYR A 204 19.08 3.23 17.84
C TYR A 204 19.71 2.55 16.62
N SER A 205 20.15 3.32 15.62
CA SER A 205 20.90 2.78 14.49
C SER A 205 22.37 3.23 14.51
N TYR A 206 23.11 2.90 15.58
CA TYR A 206 24.57 2.72 15.53
C TYR A 206 24.98 1.80 16.69
N GLY A 207 25.15 0.52 16.39
CA GLY A 207 25.89 -0.46 17.21
C GLY A 207 27.33 -0.61 16.69
N PRO A 208 28.28 -1.04 17.53
CA PRO A 208 29.62 -0.48 17.60
C PRO A 208 30.63 -1.12 16.64
N TYR A 209 31.45 -0.28 15.99
CA TYR A 209 32.62 -0.69 15.24
C TYR A 209 33.79 -1.03 16.16
N HIS A 210 34.55 -2.02 15.71
CA HIS A 210 35.87 -2.45 16.19
C HIS A 210 36.88 -1.30 16.38
N ASP A 211 37.75 -1.51 17.37
CA ASP A 211 39.00 -0.79 17.68
C ASP A 211 39.84 -0.37 16.46
N ASP A 212 40.21 0.91 16.42
CA ASP A 212 41.55 1.36 15.97
C ASP A 212 41.85 2.74 16.61
N PRO A 213 43.04 3.00 17.19
CA PRO A 213 43.31 4.23 17.92
C PRO A 213 44.00 5.30 17.07
N MET A 214 43.95 6.54 17.59
CA MET A 214 44.71 7.76 17.22
C MET A 214 44.01 8.75 16.27
N ARG A 215 43.46 9.85 16.81
CA ARG A 215 44.12 11.17 16.97
C ARG A 215 43.12 12.23 17.51
N PRO A 216 43.51 13.18 18.39
CA PRO A 216 42.56 14.07 19.08
C PRO A 216 42.44 15.46 18.43
N MET A 217 41.49 16.24 18.98
CA MET A 217 41.20 17.69 18.87
C MET A 217 39.83 17.95 18.21
N SER A 218 38.91 18.74 18.74
CA SER A 218 38.85 19.58 19.94
C SER A 218 37.39 20.03 20.09
N ALA A 219 36.99 20.31 21.33
CA ALA A 219 35.67 20.80 21.71
C ALA A 219 35.24 22.08 20.96
N ALA A 220 33.92 22.27 20.78
CA ALA A 220 33.19 23.36 21.42
C ALA A 220 31.68 23.39 21.08
N SER A 221 30.91 23.60 22.14
CA SER A 221 29.69 24.42 22.23
C SER A 221 28.42 24.05 21.46
N SER A 222 27.48 23.53 22.26
CA SER A 222 26.04 23.81 22.25
C SER A 222 25.65 25.24 21.83
N SER A 223 24.58 25.36 21.05
CA SER A 223 23.62 26.46 21.21
C SER A 223 22.22 26.07 20.71
N SER A 224 21.32 25.98 21.68
CA SER A 224 19.87 26.05 21.56
C SER A 224 19.44 27.36 20.90
N SER A 225 18.41 27.34 20.07
CA SER A 225 17.57 28.53 19.87
C SER A 225 16.11 28.15 19.64
N THR A 226 15.32 28.70 20.55
CA THR A 226 13.88 28.69 20.68
C THR A 226 13.22 29.58 19.63
N MET A 227 11.96 29.24 19.34
CA MET A 227 10.96 30.02 18.61
C MET A 227 10.93 31.51 18.99
N LEU A 228 10.49 32.36 18.06
CA LEU A 228 9.44 33.39 18.26
C LEU A 228 9.12 34.10 16.92
N SER A 229 7.82 34.24 16.61
CA SER A 229 7.28 35.23 15.65
C SER A 229 7.29 36.63 16.28
N PRO A 230 7.16 37.74 15.51
CA PRO A 230 5.82 38.29 15.28
C PRO A 230 5.57 39.14 14.00
N LEU A 231 4.27 39.26 13.70
CA LEU A 231 3.47 40.33 13.06
C LEU A 231 4.09 41.49 12.22
N GLN A 232 3.53 41.62 11.00
CA GLN A 232 2.68 42.72 10.47
C GLN A 232 3.24 44.15 10.29
N ARG A 233 3.21 44.64 9.03
CA ARG A 233 2.75 46.01 8.70
C ARG A 233 2.45 46.22 7.20
N GLN A 234 1.48 47.09 6.97
CA GLN A 234 0.84 47.56 5.73
C GLN A 234 1.70 48.57 4.96
N SER A 235 1.49 48.71 3.63
CA SER A 235 1.03 49.96 2.94
C SER A 235 1.19 49.92 1.40
N THR A 236 0.08 50.21 0.67
CA THR A 236 -0.14 51.05 -0.55
C THR A 236 1.01 51.34 -1.54
N ALA A 237 0.87 51.55 -2.86
CA ALA A 237 -0.14 51.44 -3.92
C ALA A 237 0.55 51.79 -5.28
N LEU A 238 -0.13 51.54 -6.41
CA LEU A 238 -0.05 52.22 -7.74
C LEU A 238 0.52 51.49 -8.98
N SER A 239 -0.39 51.37 -9.97
CA SER A 239 -0.26 51.56 -11.44
C SER A 239 0.52 50.60 -12.35
N SER A 240 -0.23 49.99 -13.28
CA SER A 240 0.14 49.28 -14.53
C SER A 240 0.72 50.24 -15.61
N PRO A 241 1.29 49.79 -16.77
CA PRO A 241 0.58 49.00 -17.80
C PRO A 241 1.41 47.96 -18.61
N LEU A 242 0.68 47.18 -19.41
CA LEU A 242 1.10 46.17 -20.43
C LEU A 242 2.08 46.70 -21.51
N PRO A 243 2.79 45.80 -22.21
CA PRO A 243 2.38 45.53 -23.61
C PRO A 243 2.49 44.06 -24.09
N ARG A 244 1.50 43.71 -24.93
CA ARG A 244 1.49 42.93 -26.20
C ARG A 244 2.60 41.91 -26.56
N THR A 245 2.08 40.74 -26.97
CA THR A 245 2.41 39.89 -28.15
C THR A 245 3.83 39.34 -28.35
N GLY A 246 3.93 38.01 -28.36
CA GLY A 246 5.04 37.29 -29.00
C GLY A 246 4.94 35.78 -28.80
N ARG A 247 4.38 35.06 -29.79
CA ARG A 247 4.58 33.60 -29.93
C ARG A 247 6.07 33.36 -30.13
N GLN A 248 6.67 32.47 -29.35
CA GLN A 248 7.94 31.84 -29.70
C GLN A 248 7.78 30.33 -29.57
N ASP A 249 7.66 29.68 -30.72
CA ASP A 249 7.85 28.24 -30.89
C ASP A 249 9.30 27.90 -30.52
N VAL A 250 9.49 27.06 -29.52
CA VAL A 250 10.79 26.47 -29.21
C VAL A 250 10.92 25.21 -30.08
N SER A 251 11.66 25.34 -31.18
CA SER A 251 12.10 24.23 -32.02
C SER A 251 13.29 23.50 -31.39
N LEU A 252 13.20 22.17 -31.27
CA LEU A 252 14.32 21.29 -30.90
C LEU A 252 15.03 20.81 -32.18
N PRO A 253 16.37 20.72 -32.21
CA PRO A 253 17.09 20.18 -33.37
C PRO A 253 16.99 18.65 -33.46
N SER A 254 16.98 18.15 -34.71
CA SER A 254 16.96 16.73 -35.08
C SER A 254 18.36 16.16 -35.34
N ILE A 255 18.44 14.85 -35.19
CA ILE A 255 19.59 13.92 -35.17
C ILE A 255 20.43 13.94 -36.46
N SER A 256 21.77 13.87 -36.34
CA SER A 256 22.66 12.90 -37.03
C SER A 256 24.10 13.42 -37.15
N THR A 257 25.05 12.87 -36.40
CA THR A 257 26.43 12.66 -36.89
C THR A 257 27.05 11.44 -36.20
N LEU A 258 27.17 10.38 -36.99
CA LEU A 258 27.96 9.14 -36.87
C LEU A 258 29.48 9.44 -36.70
N ALA A 259 30.41 8.59 -36.26
CA ALA A 259 30.51 7.15 -35.97
C ALA A 259 31.86 6.88 -35.21
N PRO A 260 32.66 5.83 -35.50
CA PRO A 260 32.65 4.50 -34.88
C PRO A 260 33.99 4.13 -34.19
N ILE A 261 34.03 3.09 -33.35
CA ILE A 261 35.29 2.40 -33.02
C ILE A 261 35.16 0.89 -33.29
N ARG A 262 35.99 0.43 -34.22
CA ARG A 262 36.27 -0.96 -34.62
C ARG A 262 37.69 -1.32 -34.15
N GLY A 263 37.93 -2.62 -33.92
CA GLY A 263 39.26 -3.27 -33.83
C GLY A 263 39.47 -3.94 -32.47
N ARG A 264 39.34 -5.25 -32.23
CA ARG A 264 39.65 -6.53 -32.94
C ARG A 264 41.10 -7.00 -32.77
N HIS A 265 41.21 -8.32 -32.55
CA HIS A 265 42.35 -9.27 -32.57
C HIS A 265 42.72 -9.87 -31.20
N ASP A 266 43.11 -11.14 -31.02
CA ASP A 266 42.74 -12.50 -31.50
C ASP A 266 43.84 -13.45 -30.96
N LEU A 267 43.54 -14.76 -30.86
CA LEU A 267 44.43 -15.94 -30.65
C LEU A 267 44.83 -16.25 -29.19
N ALA A 268 44.84 -17.49 -28.68
CA ALA A 268 44.86 -18.84 -29.28
C ALA A 268 44.30 -19.93 -28.33
N SER A 269 43.94 -21.08 -28.91
CA SER A 269 43.63 -22.38 -28.26
C SER A 269 44.47 -23.46 -28.96
N PRO A 270 44.81 -24.60 -28.33
CA PRO A 270 44.33 -25.91 -28.84
C PRO A 270 44.03 -26.92 -27.69
N TYR A 271 43.21 -27.98 -27.82
CA TYR A 271 43.33 -29.15 -28.70
C TYR A 271 42.00 -29.91 -28.93
N HIS A 272 42.00 -30.68 -30.04
CA HIS A 272 40.97 -31.49 -30.74
C HIS A 272 40.54 -32.80 -30.01
N THR A 273 39.41 -33.45 -30.33
CA THR A 273 39.25 -34.41 -31.47
C THR A 273 37.80 -34.75 -31.91
N SER A 274 37.58 -34.72 -33.25
CA SER A 274 36.80 -35.60 -34.19
C SER A 274 35.34 -36.03 -33.87
N SER A 275 34.34 -36.04 -34.78
CA SER A 275 34.31 -36.41 -36.23
C SER A 275 32.94 -36.11 -36.91
N SER A 276 32.97 -35.86 -38.24
CA SER A 276 32.05 -36.19 -39.38
C SER A 276 30.52 -36.35 -39.12
N THR A 277 29.52 -35.85 -39.88
CA THR A 277 29.29 -35.67 -41.34
C THR A 277 27.97 -34.86 -41.55
N ARG A 278 27.80 -34.14 -42.68
CA ARG A 278 26.64 -33.32 -43.15
C ARG A 278 25.40 -34.16 -43.62
N PRO A 279 24.25 -33.58 -44.08
CA PRO A 279 23.70 -32.19 -44.02
C PRO A 279 22.19 -32.08 -43.62
N ASP A 280 21.70 -30.83 -43.52
CA ASP A 280 20.30 -30.35 -43.60
C ASP A 280 19.27 -30.77 -42.53
N GLN A 281 18.97 -29.84 -41.60
CA GLN A 281 17.60 -29.57 -41.10
C GLN A 281 17.56 -28.34 -40.16
N LEU A 282 16.48 -27.56 -40.30
CA LEU A 282 16.13 -26.36 -39.53
C LEU A 282 16.21 -26.56 -38.00
N PRO A 283 16.56 -25.54 -37.19
CA PRO A 283 16.57 -25.68 -35.74
C PRO A 283 15.13 -25.72 -35.21
N ASN A 284 14.60 -26.93 -35.04
CA ASN A 284 13.35 -27.14 -34.32
C ASN A 284 13.66 -27.08 -32.82
N ASN A 285 13.58 -25.87 -32.24
CA ASN A 285 13.73 -25.64 -30.80
C ASN A 285 12.49 -26.13 -30.04
N TYR A 286 12.25 -27.44 -30.04
CA TYR A 286 11.28 -28.05 -29.14
C TYR A 286 12.03 -28.84 -28.07
N SER A 287 12.03 -28.31 -26.84
CA SER A 287 12.45 -29.07 -25.67
C SER A 287 11.38 -30.13 -25.40
N PRO A 288 11.73 -31.42 -25.26
CA PRO A 288 10.76 -32.45 -24.95
C PRO A 288 10.11 -32.17 -23.59
N LEU A 289 8.79 -32.39 -23.51
CA LEU A 289 8.01 -32.21 -22.28
C LEU A 289 8.59 -33.07 -21.15
N SER A 290 8.78 -32.44 -19.99
CA SER A 290 9.26 -33.13 -18.80
C SER A 290 8.21 -34.12 -18.28
N ALA A 291 8.64 -35.01 -17.38
CA ALA A 291 7.73 -35.96 -16.73
C ALA A 291 6.61 -35.23 -15.94
N GLU A 292 6.89 -34.02 -15.45
CA GLU A 292 5.93 -33.20 -14.72
C GLU A 292 4.90 -32.58 -15.68
N ASP A 293 5.34 -32.07 -16.84
CA ASP A 293 4.45 -31.50 -17.85
C ASP A 293 3.44 -32.54 -18.37
N ARG A 294 3.89 -33.79 -18.55
CA ARG A 294 3.03 -34.91 -18.95
C ARG A 294 2.01 -35.27 -17.87
N ARG A 295 2.41 -35.17 -16.59
CA ARG A 295 1.55 -35.46 -15.45
C ARG A 295 0.43 -34.42 -15.31
N VAL A 296 0.78 -33.15 -15.50
CA VAL A 296 -0.19 -32.03 -15.51
C VAL A 296 -1.16 -32.15 -16.68
N LEU A 297 -0.70 -32.44 -17.90
CA LEU A 297 -1.59 -32.58 -19.06
C LEU A 297 -2.60 -33.72 -18.92
N ASN A 298 -2.21 -34.84 -18.29
CA ASN A 298 -3.14 -35.95 -18.03
C ASN A 298 -4.22 -35.61 -16.97
N SER A 299 -4.01 -34.58 -16.14
CA SER A 299 -4.99 -34.15 -15.14
C SER A 299 -6.15 -33.34 -15.72
N PHE A 300 -6.04 -32.88 -16.97
CA PHE A 300 -7.05 -32.08 -17.66
C PHE A 300 -7.99 -32.89 -18.58
N ARG A 301 -7.91 -34.22 -18.58
CA ARG A 301 -8.90 -35.04 -19.30
C ARG A 301 -10.21 -35.06 -18.54
N VAL A 302 -11.14 -34.19 -18.96
CA VAL A 302 -12.56 -34.30 -18.63
C VAL A 302 -13.11 -35.51 -19.38
N VAL A 303 -13.58 -36.51 -18.63
CA VAL A 303 -14.33 -37.66 -19.16
C VAL A 303 -15.73 -37.15 -19.50
N LEU A 304 -16.10 -37.22 -20.78
CA LEU A 304 -17.49 -37.08 -21.25
C LEU A 304 -18.23 -38.40 -21.09
#